data_AF-A0A254NAT5-F1
#
_entry.id   AF-A0A254NAT5-F1
#
_cell.length_a   1.000
_cell.length_b   1.000
_cell.length_c   1.000
_cell.angle_alpha   90.00
_cell.angle_beta   90.00
_cell.angle_gamma   90.00
#
_symmetry.space_group_name_H-M   'P 1'
#
loop_
_entity.id
_entity.type
_entity.pdbx_description
1 polymer ?
#
loop_
_entity_poly.entity_id
_entity_poly.type
_entity_poly.pdbx_seq_one_letter_code
_entity_poly.pdbx_strand_id
1 'polypeptide(L)'
;MTELDSDRTPAVATWRRSRRIHFVAALVSLLAAGCVVWLFDTFGIVRASDAVERQLIASVDLRIGDPEAVGQQGEARAKADLKDGLLQLQTFAKPLADAAAESTRAQRLKDRWGLSWVYKKTTPTPLGEAFVSGYNRIMLAEIERRHGKAAVEELQRDARAKRPETAS
;
A
#
# COMPACT_ATOMS: atom_id res chain seq x y z
N MET A 1 75.34 42.49 -19.31
CA MET A 1 76.10 41.28 -18.98
C MET A 1 75.18 40.43 -18.13
N THR A 2 74.40 39.51 -18.74
CA THR A 2 74.70 38.06 -18.82
C THR A 2 74.88 37.47 -17.42
N GLU A 3 74.00 36.62 -16.92
CA GLU A 3 73.79 35.24 -17.41
C GLU A 3 72.37 34.71 -17.18
N LEU A 4 71.90 33.98 -18.21
CA LEU A 4 70.93 32.91 -18.10
C LEU A 4 71.68 31.64 -17.68
N ASP A 5 71.17 30.92 -16.67
CA ASP A 5 71.42 29.49 -16.50
C ASP A 5 70.17 28.90 -15.84
N SER A 6 69.21 28.37 -16.61
CA SER A 6 69.18 26.98 -17.07
C SER A 6 69.47 25.98 -15.96
N ASP A 7 68.46 25.67 -15.15
CA ASP A 7 68.34 24.29 -14.72
C ASP A 7 66.91 23.77 -14.93
N ARG A 8 66.84 22.83 -15.86
CA ARG A 8 65.64 22.19 -16.39
C ARG A 8 65.92 20.70 -16.29
N THR A 9 65.28 20.00 -15.36
CA THR A 9 64.96 18.56 -15.46
C THR A 9 64.09 18.12 -14.27
N PRO A 10 63.30 17.04 -14.39
CA PRO A 10 62.19 16.92 -15.32
C PRO A 10 60.88 16.58 -14.59
N ALA A 11 59.79 17.19 -15.03
CA ALA A 11 58.44 16.76 -14.70
C ALA A 11 58.13 15.44 -15.42
N VAL A 12 58.43 14.29 -14.82
CA VAL A 12 57.81 13.02 -15.25
C VAL A 12 57.68 12.05 -14.07
N ALA A 13 56.43 11.75 -13.69
CA ALA A 13 55.92 10.43 -13.27
C ALA A 13 54.85 10.48 -12.17
N THR A 14 53.73 11.17 -12.37
CA THR A 14 52.53 10.96 -11.51
C THR A 14 51.23 10.71 -12.26
N TRP A 15 51.21 10.82 -13.60
CA TRP A 15 49.96 10.77 -14.36
C TRP A 15 49.26 9.40 -14.37
N ARG A 16 50.00 8.28 -14.22
CA ARG A 16 49.40 6.94 -14.09
C ARG A 16 48.82 6.64 -12.69
N ARG A 17 49.21 7.40 -11.66
CA ARG A 17 48.72 7.19 -10.28
C ARG A 17 47.34 7.81 -10.06
N SER A 18 47.04 8.92 -10.76
CA SER A 18 45.77 9.65 -10.64
C SER A 18 44.54 8.84 -11.08
N ARG A 19 44.61 8.08 -12.18
CA ARG A 19 43.48 7.28 -12.66
C ARG A 19 43.06 6.18 -11.67
N ARG A 20 44.01 5.56 -10.99
CA ARG A 20 43.72 4.55 -9.96
C ARG A 20 43.00 5.16 -8.77
N ILE A 21 43.36 6.39 -8.38
CA ILE A 21 42.70 7.10 -7.28
C ILE A 21 41.25 7.45 -7.64
N HIS A 22 40.99 7.85 -8.89
CA HIS A 22 39.62 8.16 -9.33
C HIS A 22 38.76 6.90 -9.43
N PHE A 23 39.33 5.79 -9.89
CA PHE A 23 38.65 4.49 -9.88
C PHE A 23 38.34 4.00 -8.45
N VAL A 24 39.29 4.14 -7.52
CA VAL A 24 39.08 3.79 -6.11
C VAL A 24 38.01 4.69 -5.49
N ALA A 25 38.04 5.99 -5.78
CA ALA A 25 37.01 6.92 -5.30
C ALA A 25 35.62 6.55 -5.83
N ALA A 26 35.49 6.26 -7.12
CA ALA A 26 34.23 5.83 -7.72
C ALA A 26 33.72 4.50 -7.12
N LEU A 27 34.62 3.53 -6.88
CA LEU A 27 34.27 2.26 -6.26
C LEU A 27 33.80 2.45 -4.80
N VAL A 28 34.49 3.30 -4.04
CA VAL A 28 34.14 3.62 -2.65
C VAL A 28 32.80 4.36 -2.59
N SER A 29 32.52 5.28 -3.51
CA SER A 29 31.22 5.95 -3.59
C SER A 29 30.08 4.98 -3.91
N LEU A 30 30.31 4.02 -4.82
CA LEU A 30 29.34 2.97 -5.15
C LEU A 30 29.07 2.04 -3.96
N LEU A 31 30.12 1.64 -3.24
CA LEU A 31 30.02 0.85 -2.01
C LEU A 31 29.29 1.61 -0.90
N ALA A 32 29.59 2.90 -0.72
CA ALA A 32 28.92 3.74 0.26
C ALA A 32 27.43 3.90 -0.07
N ALA A 33 27.08 4.16 -1.33
CA ALA A 33 25.68 4.24 -1.75
C ALA A 33 24.95 2.89 -1.55
N GLY A 34 25.60 1.77 -1.87
CA GLY A 34 25.06 0.43 -1.63
C GLY A 34 24.86 0.13 -0.15
N CYS A 35 25.83 0.49 0.71
CA CYS A 35 25.69 0.38 2.16
C CYS A 35 24.53 1.21 2.69
N VAL A 36 24.35 2.45 2.21
CA VAL A 36 23.24 3.32 2.62
C VAL A 36 21.90 2.70 2.21
N VAL A 37 21.77 2.23 0.96
CA VAL A 37 20.54 1.54 0.50
C VAL A 37 20.27 0.27 1.32
N TRP A 38 21.30 -0.53 1.60
CA TRP A 38 21.19 -1.71 2.45
C TRP A 38 20.82 -1.35 3.90
N LEU A 39 21.32 -0.23 4.42
CA LEU A 39 20.95 0.31 5.73
C LEU A 39 19.48 0.73 5.73
N PHE A 40 19.01 1.43 4.69
CA PHE A 40 17.60 1.81 4.56
C PHE A 40 16.66 0.60 4.48
N ASP A 41 17.10 -0.49 3.85
CA ASP A 41 16.34 -1.75 3.77
C ASP A 41 16.38 -2.53 5.10
N THR A 42 17.55 -2.63 5.73
CA THR A 42 17.75 -3.35 7.00
C THR A 42 17.09 -2.64 8.18
N PHE A 43 17.18 -1.30 8.23
CA PHE A 43 16.56 -0.49 9.28
C PHE A 43 15.12 -0.06 8.94
N GLY A 44 14.56 -0.49 7.81
CA GLY A 44 13.15 -0.31 7.51
C GLY A 44 12.66 1.13 7.42
N ILE A 45 13.53 2.13 7.23
CA ILE A 45 13.14 3.55 7.22
C ILE A 45 12.23 3.88 6.00
N VAL A 46 12.16 3.00 5.00
CA VAL A 46 11.20 3.09 3.86
C VAL A 46 10.04 2.07 3.98
N ARG A 47 9.90 1.39 5.12
CA ARG A 47 8.71 0.59 5.47
C ARG A 47 8.22 0.91 6.88
N ALA A 48 7.23 1.82 6.93
CA ALA A 48 6.18 1.96 7.93
C ALA A 48 6.54 2.03 9.43
N SER A 49 5.94 3.03 10.09
CA SER A 49 5.50 3.02 11.51
C SER A 49 6.47 3.45 12.62
N ASP A 50 5.96 4.44 13.37
CA ASP A 50 6.00 4.65 14.83
C ASP A 50 7.32 5.00 15.54
N ALA A 51 7.38 6.25 16.04
CA ALA A 51 7.73 6.58 17.43
C ALA A 51 7.61 8.10 17.69
N VAL A 52 6.39 8.61 17.86
CA VAL A 52 6.18 9.84 18.64
C VAL A 52 5.53 9.39 19.94
N GLU A 53 6.22 9.62 21.04
CA GLU A 53 5.78 9.31 22.40
C GLU A 53 4.43 9.99 22.67
N ARG A 54 3.37 9.19 22.72
CA ARG A 54 1.99 9.68 22.77
C ARG A 54 1.60 9.92 24.23
N GLN A 55 1.52 11.18 24.61
CA GLN A 55 0.77 11.57 25.79
C GLN A 55 -0.70 11.14 25.63
N LEU A 56 -1.09 10.10 26.38
CA LEU A 56 -2.49 9.75 26.62
C LEU A 56 -3.14 10.90 27.42
N ILE A 57 -3.78 11.83 26.71
CA ILE A 57 -4.75 12.74 27.31
C ILE A 57 -6.08 12.45 26.65
N ALA A 58 -6.94 11.74 27.40
CA ALA A 58 -8.27 11.31 27.02
C ALA A 58 -8.32 10.31 25.83
N SER A 59 -9.20 9.32 25.97
CA SER A 59 -9.47 8.20 25.06
C SER A 59 -10.11 8.62 23.73
N VAL A 60 -9.58 9.64 23.07
CA VAL A 60 -9.99 10.10 21.74
C VAL A 60 -8.84 9.78 20.80
N ASP A 61 -9.03 8.79 19.94
CA ASP A 61 -8.09 8.50 18.85
C ASP A 61 -8.11 9.68 17.86
N LEU A 62 -7.24 10.67 18.09
CA LEU A 62 -7.07 11.87 17.25
C LEU A 62 -6.31 11.58 15.94
N ARG A 63 -6.30 10.33 15.47
CA ARG A 63 -5.95 9.97 14.09
C ARG A 63 -7.11 10.36 13.16
N ILE A 64 -7.39 11.67 13.08
CA ILE A 64 -8.26 12.24 12.05
C ILE A 64 -7.48 12.19 10.74
N GLY A 65 -7.33 10.99 10.18
CA GLY A 65 -7.01 10.86 8.76
C GLY A 65 -8.19 11.41 7.95
N ASP A 66 -7.92 11.93 6.76
CA ASP A 66 -8.97 12.39 5.85
C ASP A 66 -9.77 11.18 5.32
N PRO A 67 -11.02 10.96 5.78
CA PRO A 67 -11.82 9.82 5.34
C PRO A 67 -12.15 9.92 3.84
N GLU A 68 -12.22 11.13 3.29
CA GLU A 68 -12.50 11.34 1.87
C GLU A 68 -11.32 10.83 1.03
N ALA A 69 -10.10 11.21 1.38
CA ALA A 69 -8.90 10.69 0.72
C ALA A 69 -8.79 9.16 0.82
N VAL A 70 -9.12 8.59 1.98
CA VAL A 70 -9.12 7.13 2.17
C VAL A 70 -10.23 6.44 1.35
N GLY A 71 -11.39 7.07 1.21
CA GLY A 71 -12.44 6.62 0.29
C GLY A 71 -11.98 6.60 -1.15
N GLN A 72 -11.30 7.66 -1.61
CA GLN A 72 -10.73 7.75 -2.95
C GLN A 72 -9.66 6.67 -3.19
N GLN A 73 -8.85 6.32 -2.17
CA GLN A 73 -7.93 5.18 -2.24
C GLN A 73 -8.67 3.86 -2.41
N GLY A 74 -9.79 3.68 -1.70
CA GLY A 74 -10.69 2.54 -1.87
C GLY A 74 -11.20 2.41 -3.31
N GLU A 75 -11.64 3.53 -3.91
CA GLU A 75 -12.08 3.56 -5.31
C GLU A 75 -10.97 3.24 -6.29
N ALA A 76 -9.79 3.83 -6.10
CA ALA A 76 -8.63 3.57 -6.95
C ALA A 76 -8.25 2.08 -6.90
N ARG A 77 -8.30 1.47 -5.71
CA ARG A 77 -8.08 0.04 -5.54
C ARG A 77 -9.15 -0.79 -6.23
N ALA A 78 -10.43 -0.42 -6.12
CA ALA A 78 -11.51 -1.13 -6.81
C ALA A 78 -11.32 -1.10 -8.33
N LYS A 79 -10.94 0.06 -8.89
CA LYS A 79 -10.65 0.18 -10.32
C LYS A 79 -9.47 -0.70 -10.75
N ALA A 80 -8.45 -0.87 -9.90
CA ALA A 80 -7.34 -1.79 -10.18
C ALA A 80 -7.82 -3.25 -10.17
N ASP A 81 -8.54 -3.67 -9.14
CA ASP A 81 -9.06 -5.04 -9.03
C ASP A 81 -10.02 -5.38 -10.21
N LEU A 82 -10.83 -4.41 -10.66
CA LEU A 82 -11.67 -4.58 -11.85
C LEU A 82 -10.87 -4.78 -13.15
N LYS A 83 -9.73 -4.10 -13.30
CA LYS A 83 -8.81 -4.32 -14.44
C LYS A 83 -8.20 -5.72 -14.39
N ASP A 84 -7.96 -6.23 -13.20
CA ASP A 84 -7.48 -7.61 -12.97
C ASP A 84 -8.61 -8.66 -13.10
N GLY A 85 -9.83 -8.24 -13.45
CA GLY A 85 -10.99 -9.11 -13.64
C GLY A 85 -11.64 -9.58 -12.34
N LEU A 86 -11.29 -8.98 -11.19
CA LEU A 86 -11.80 -9.37 -9.88
C LEU A 86 -13.08 -8.59 -9.55
N LEU A 87 -14.16 -9.32 -9.24
CA LEU A 87 -15.40 -8.73 -8.74
C LEU A 87 -15.60 -9.13 -7.28
N GLN A 88 -15.32 -8.20 -6.37
CA GLN A 88 -15.29 -8.50 -4.93
C GLN A 88 -16.02 -7.42 -4.14
N LEU A 89 -16.65 -7.81 -3.04
CA LEU A 89 -17.22 -6.87 -2.05
C LEU A 89 -16.50 -7.05 -0.72
N GLN A 90 -16.18 -5.93 -0.07
CA GLN A 90 -15.48 -5.93 1.21
C GLN A 90 -16.46 -5.68 2.35
N THR A 91 -16.28 -6.38 3.48
CA THR A 91 -17.15 -6.20 4.65
C THR A 91 -16.37 -6.38 5.95
N PHE A 92 -16.84 -5.70 7.00
CA PHE A 92 -16.42 -5.93 8.38
C PHE A 92 -17.40 -6.83 9.16
N ALA A 93 -18.45 -7.33 8.51
CA ALA A 93 -19.34 -8.30 9.13
C ALA A 93 -18.56 -9.53 9.60
N LYS A 94 -18.94 -10.11 10.74
CA LYS A 94 -18.37 -11.40 11.15
C LYS A 94 -18.83 -12.46 10.14
N PRO A 95 -17.95 -13.40 9.74
CA PRO A 95 -18.39 -14.59 9.03
C PRO A 95 -19.50 -15.28 9.82
N LEU A 96 -20.48 -15.85 9.12
CA LEU A 96 -21.55 -16.62 9.77
C LEU A 96 -20.95 -17.76 10.59
N ALA A 97 -21.59 -18.05 11.73
CA ALA A 97 -21.12 -19.08 12.67
C ALA A 97 -21.03 -20.48 12.04
N ASP A 98 -21.89 -20.76 11.06
CA ASP A 98 -21.84 -21.98 10.26
C ASP A 98 -20.95 -21.77 9.01
N ALA A 99 -19.73 -22.27 9.10
CA ALA A 99 -18.73 -22.20 8.03
C ALA A 99 -19.15 -22.97 6.76
N ALA A 100 -19.94 -24.05 6.89
CA ALA A 100 -20.38 -24.85 5.75
C ALA A 100 -21.53 -24.16 5.00
N ALA A 101 -22.47 -23.56 5.73
CA ALA A 101 -23.48 -22.71 5.12
C ALA A 101 -22.87 -21.48 4.44
N GLU A 102 -21.82 -20.89 5.03
CA GLU A 102 -21.13 -19.74 4.46
C GLU A 102 -20.33 -20.10 3.20
N SER A 103 -19.61 -21.21 3.18
CA SER A 103 -18.89 -21.67 1.99
C SER A 103 -19.85 -22.00 0.84
N THR A 104 -20.98 -22.65 1.13
CA THR A 104 -22.03 -22.95 0.16
C THR A 104 -22.67 -21.68 -0.40
N ARG A 105 -22.88 -20.65 0.44
CA ARG A 105 -23.34 -19.33 -0.03
C ARG A 105 -22.30 -18.63 -0.88
N ALA A 106 -21.03 -18.62 -0.46
CA ALA A 106 -19.94 -18.00 -1.21
C ALA A 106 -19.78 -18.64 -2.59
N GLN A 107 -19.86 -19.98 -2.66
CA GLN A 107 -19.81 -20.71 -3.91
C GLN A 107 -20.98 -20.34 -4.82
N ARG A 108 -22.21 -20.28 -4.30
CA ARG A 108 -23.39 -19.85 -5.08
C ARG A 108 -23.24 -18.44 -5.67
N LEU A 109 -22.69 -17.49 -4.91
CA LEU A 109 -22.44 -16.13 -5.42
C LEU A 109 -21.37 -16.11 -6.51
N LYS A 110 -20.30 -16.90 -6.31
CA LYS A 110 -19.25 -17.06 -7.30
C LYS A 110 -19.79 -17.66 -8.60
N ASP A 111 -20.61 -18.70 -8.51
CA ASP A 111 -21.18 -19.36 -9.69
C ASP A 111 -22.21 -18.49 -10.40
N ARG A 112 -23.04 -17.74 -9.65
CA ARG A 112 -24.12 -16.92 -10.23
C ARG A 112 -23.62 -15.59 -10.81
N TRP A 113 -22.65 -14.94 -10.16
CA TRP A 113 -22.24 -13.57 -10.50
C TRP A 113 -20.72 -13.38 -10.59
N GLY A 114 -19.91 -14.43 -10.39
CA GLY A 114 -18.45 -14.29 -10.33
C GLY A 114 -17.96 -13.48 -9.12
N LEU A 115 -18.81 -13.31 -8.10
CA LEU A 115 -18.58 -12.41 -6.98
C LEU A 115 -18.00 -13.12 -5.76
N SER A 116 -17.01 -12.50 -5.11
CA SER A 116 -16.50 -12.93 -3.81
C SER A 116 -16.69 -11.88 -2.71
N TRP A 117 -16.85 -12.35 -1.47
CA TRP A 117 -16.84 -11.49 -0.28
C TRP A 117 -15.49 -11.56 0.42
N VAL A 118 -14.94 -10.40 0.78
CA VAL A 118 -13.69 -10.27 1.50
C VAL A 118 -13.97 -9.72 2.89
N TYR A 119 -13.78 -10.59 3.89
CA TYR A 119 -13.96 -10.26 5.30
C TYR A 119 -12.73 -9.60 5.87
N LYS A 120 -12.89 -8.36 6.35
CA LYS A 120 -11.86 -7.67 7.11
C LYS A 120 -11.84 -8.22 8.54
N LYS A 121 -10.67 -8.68 8.98
CA LYS A 121 -10.46 -9.29 10.30
C LYS A 121 -10.26 -8.26 11.42
N THR A 122 -10.04 -7.00 11.06
CA THR A 122 -9.79 -5.90 11.98
C THR A 122 -11.09 -5.27 12.45
N THR A 123 -11.09 -4.71 13.67
CA THR A 123 -12.20 -3.89 14.16
C THR A 123 -12.51 -2.75 13.17
N PRO A 124 -13.78 -2.46 12.88
CA PRO A 124 -14.16 -1.31 12.06
C PRO A 124 -13.59 -0.02 12.67
N THR A 125 -12.94 0.79 11.84
CA THR A 125 -12.52 2.16 12.18
C THR A 125 -13.14 3.12 11.17
N PRO A 126 -13.31 4.41 11.50
CA PRO A 126 -13.88 5.38 10.55
C PRO A 126 -13.15 5.40 9.20
N LEU A 127 -11.81 5.31 9.21
CA LEU A 127 -11.00 5.25 7.98
C LEU A 127 -11.19 3.93 7.24
N GLY A 128 -11.22 2.80 7.95
CA GLY A 128 -11.48 1.50 7.34
C GLY A 128 -12.86 1.43 6.68
N GLU A 129 -13.87 2.03 7.30
CA GLU A 129 -15.22 2.14 6.75
C GLU A 129 -15.27 3.05 5.54
N ALA A 130 -14.57 4.20 5.57
CA ALA A 130 -14.47 5.08 4.41
C ALA A 130 -13.81 4.38 3.22
N PHE A 131 -12.73 3.61 3.45
CA PHE A 131 -12.08 2.79 2.43
C PHE A 131 -13.05 1.76 1.82
N VAL A 132 -13.71 0.97 2.68
CA VAL A 132 -14.64 -0.09 2.23
C VAL A 132 -15.84 0.51 1.51
N SER A 133 -16.36 1.66 1.96
CA SER A 133 -17.44 2.39 1.31
C SER A 133 -17.04 2.83 -0.11
N GLY A 134 -15.89 3.50 -0.24
CA GLY A 134 -15.36 3.93 -1.54
C GLY A 134 -15.11 2.75 -2.49
N TYR A 135 -14.51 1.67 -1.99
CA TYR A 135 -14.27 0.45 -2.75
C TYR A 135 -15.58 -0.20 -3.24
N ASN A 136 -16.51 -0.45 -2.31
CA ASN A 136 -17.78 -1.11 -2.62
C ASN A 136 -18.67 -0.29 -3.54
N ARG A 137 -18.59 1.05 -3.49
CA ARG A 137 -19.32 1.93 -4.41
C ARG A 137 -18.99 1.63 -5.88
N ILE A 138 -17.70 1.50 -6.20
CA ILE A 138 -17.26 1.16 -7.57
C ILE A 138 -17.66 -0.26 -7.94
N MET A 139 -17.51 -1.21 -7.02
CA MET A 139 -17.86 -2.60 -7.28
C MET A 139 -19.36 -2.80 -7.49
N LEU A 140 -20.21 -2.16 -6.69
CA LEU A 140 -21.67 -2.20 -6.85
C LEU A 140 -22.12 -1.57 -8.17
N ALA A 141 -21.52 -0.45 -8.58
CA ALA A 141 -21.79 0.15 -9.90
C ALA A 141 -21.41 -0.81 -11.04
N GLU A 142 -20.30 -1.52 -10.91
CA GLU A 142 -19.90 -2.52 -11.90
C GLU A 142 -20.82 -3.76 -11.89
N ILE A 143 -21.28 -4.20 -10.71
CA ILE A 143 -22.26 -5.28 -10.58
C ILE A 143 -23.57 -4.88 -11.24
N GLU A 144 -24.05 -3.66 -11.01
CA GLU A 144 -25.25 -3.13 -11.66
C GLU A 144 -25.09 -3.11 -13.18
N ARG A 145 -23.92 -2.68 -13.67
CA ARG A 145 -23.61 -2.66 -15.11
C ARG A 145 -23.61 -4.06 -15.73
N ARG A 146 -23.10 -5.08 -15.03
CA ARG A 146 -22.98 -6.46 -15.55
C ARG A 146 -24.24 -7.31 -15.36
N HIS A 147 -24.94 -7.14 -14.25
CA HIS A 147 -26.00 -8.06 -13.80
C HIS A 147 -27.34 -7.35 -13.54
N GLY A 148 -27.39 -6.03 -13.71
CA GLY A 148 -28.59 -5.22 -13.51
C GLY A 148 -28.84 -4.85 -12.05
N LYS A 149 -29.77 -3.91 -11.86
CA LYS A 149 -30.12 -3.34 -10.56
C LYS A 149 -30.65 -4.37 -9.56
N ALA A 150 -31.40 -5.38 -10.05
CA ALA A 150 -31.93 -6.44 -9.20
C ALA A 150 -30.83 -7.23 -8.47
N ALA A 151 -29.66 -7.43 -9.11
CA ALA A 151 -28.52 -8.09 -8.48
C ALA A 151 -27.95 -7.27 -7.33
N VAL A 152 -27.85 -5.94 -7.50
CA VAL A 152 -27.41 -5.04 -6.44
C VAL A 152 -28.38 -5.02 -5.27
N GLU A 153 -29.68 -4.98 -5.54
CA GLU A 153 -30.70 -5.02 -4.49
C GLU A 153 -30.64 -6.35 -3.71
N GLU A 154 -30.43 -7.47 -4.40
CA GLU A 154 -30.26 -8.78 -3.75
C GLU A 154 -29.02 -8.80 -2.83
N LEU A 155 -27.89 -8.25 -3.31
CA LEU A 155 -26.66 -8.14 -2.52
C LEU A 155 -26.78 -7.17 -1.34
N GLN A 156 -27.54 -6.09 -1.47
CA GLN A 156 -27.77 -5.15 -0.37
C GLN A 156 -28.68 -5.71 0.72
N ARG A 157 -29.55 -6.68 0.39
CA ARG A 157 -30.35 -7.43 1.37
C ARG A 157 -29.52 -8.46 2.11
N ASP A 158 -28.35 -8.82 1.60
CA ASP A 158 -27.43 -9.74 2.25
C ASP A 158 -26.98 -9.18 3.62
N ALA A 159 -26.93 -10.05 4.63
CA ALA A 159 -26.51 -9.67 5.98
C ALA A 159 -25.08 -9.08 6.00
N ARG A 160 -24.24 -9.42 5.02
CA ARG A 160 -22.84 -8.94 4.91
C ARG A 160 -22.72 -7.51 4.39
N ALA A 161 -23.74 -7.03 3.68
CA ALA A 161 -23.83 -5.64 3.25
C ALA A 161 -24.23 -4.72 4.42
N LYS A 162 -24.82 -5.27 5.48
CA LYS A 162 -25.17 -4.53 6.68
C LYS A 162 -23.93 -4.33 7.55
N ARG A 163 -23.80 -3.13 8.13
CA ARG A 163 -22.79 -2.83 9.14
C ARG A 163 -22.99 -3.80 10.31
N PRO A 164 -21.93 -4.40 10.88
CA PRO A 164 -22.09 -5.12 12.13
C PRO A 164 -22.68 -4.15 13.15
N GLU A 165 -23.84 -4.51 13.73
CA GLU A 165 -24.36 -3.79 14.89
C GLU A 165 -23.25 -3.81 15.94
N THR A 166 -22.78 -2.62 16.32
CA THR A 166 -21.85 -2.47 17.43
C THR A 166 -22.53 -3.09 18.63
N ALA A 167 -22.02 -4.25 19.08
CA ALA A 167 -22.36 -4.76 20.39
C ALA A 167 -21.86 -3.73 21.40
N SER A 168 -22.78 -2.87 21.86
CA SER A 168 -22.60 -1.99 23.01
C SER A 168 -22.38 -2.79 24.28
#